data_AF-K8E5C6-F1
#
_entry.id   AF-K8E5C6-F1
#
_cell.length_a   1.000
_cell.length_b   1.000
_cell.length_c   1.000
_cell.angle_alpha   90.00
_cell.angle_beta   90.00
_cell.angle_gamma   90.00
#
_symmetry.space_group_name_H-M   'P 1'
#
loop_
_entity.id
_entity.type
_entity.pdbx_description
1 polymer ?
#
loop_
_entity_poly.entity_id
_entity_poly.type
_entity_poly.pdbx_seq_one_letter_code
_entity_poly.pdbx_strand_id
1 'polypeptide(L)'
;MEKNTDEFNYEQERVDWTVAQMVKREAILTSSVENVREEAQAIRSNFWKDVTVNVSEPDDVIETEVSIRQQELLLQERELNYKHVEKQLKAISKLKDAPYFARIDIREGEEPIEEIYIGIASFMSDDDQFLVYDWRAPISSAYYDGALGAVNYLTPDGVQTVDVSLKRQFLIKAAEIEAMFDTSETIGDEMLQDILGNQSNTQMKSIVSTIQQEQNKIIRDTTSQLLFVQGAAGSGKTSAILQRIAYLLYHFRNGLDSNQMLIFSPNKLFNHYISNVLPELGEKNMIQTTFLDFAQSRISGLKVESLFEQFENKKNQKRQAIMNLKEEPIFFKALDRYAEYVSKGGMIFKEVKLKQEVLFSKKEISTIFYSFPEHYTLAQRFTYTTEELLKRLKPIIKKREQKRLG
;
A
#
# COMPACT_ATOMS: atom_id res chain seq x y z
N MET A 1 38.18 8.77 -25.64
CA MET A 1 38.23 7.39 -25.11
C MET A 1 38.73 7.40 -23.67
N GLU A 2 39.89 8.00 -23.35
CA GLU A 2 40.42 8.07 -21.97
C GLU A 2 39.47 8.72 -20.94
N LYS A 3 38.87 9.90 -21.24
CA LYS A 3 37.91 10.57 -20.32
C LYS A 3 36.71 9.71 -19.90
N ASN A 4 36.22 8.83 -20.78
CA ASN A 4 35.05 8.01 -20.48
C ASN A 4 35.43 6.79 -19.62
N THR A 5 36.69 6.35 -19.71
CA THR A 5 37.23 5.27 -18.86
C THR A 5 37.54 5.76 -17.45
N ASP A 6 38.05 6.99 -17.30
CA ASP A 6 38.33 7.58 -15.98
C ASP A 6 37.03 7.83 -15.18
N GLU A 7 35.99 8.36 -15.82
CA GLU A 7 34.68 8.54 -15.17
C GLU A 7 34.01 7.21 -14.83
N PHE A 8 34.09 6.21 -15.71
CA PHE A 8 33.58 4.87 -15.42
C PHE A 8 34.27 4.25 -14.20
N ASN A 9 35.60 4.36 -14.11
CA ASN A 9 36.36 3.85 -12.97
C ASN A 9 35.99 4.58 -11.67
N TYR A 10 35.84 5.91 -11.73
CA TYR A 10 35.38 6.71 -10.58
C TYR A 10 34.01 6.24 -10.08
N GLU A 11 33.05 6.05 -10.99
CA GLU A 11 31.71 5.59 -10.61
C GLU A 11 31.73 4.13 -10.11
N GLN A 12 32.59 3.26 -10.65
CA GLN A 12 32.73 1.90 -10.13
C GLN A 12 33.32 1.90 -8.71
N GLU A 13 34.36 2.70 -8.45
CA GLU A 13 34.90 2.88 -7.08
C GLU A 13 33.83 3.43 -6.13
N ARG A 14 32.96 4.32 -6.61
CA ARG A 14 31.83 4.84 -5.84
C ARG A 14 30.79 3.75 -5.52
N VAL A 15 30.47 2.87 -6.47
CA VAL A 15 29.58 1.71 -6.24
C VAL A 15 30.20 0.81 -5.17
N ASP A 16 31.46 0.42 -5.34
CA ASP A 16 32.18 -0.48 -4.42
C ASP A 16 32.20 0.09 -3.00
N TRP A 17 32.51 1.38 -2.87
CA TRP A 17 32.51 2.06 -1.59
C TRP A 17 31.13 2.09 -0.95
N THR A 18 30.07 2.39 -1.72
CA THR A 18 28.69 2.43 -1.23
C THR A 18 28.24 1.06 -0.73
N VAL A 19 28.54 0.00 -1.49
CA VAL A 19 28.23 -1.38 -1.11
C VAL A 19 29.03 -1.79 0.13
N ALA A 20 30.28 -1.39 0.26
CA ALA A 20 31.07 -1.64 1.46
C ALA A 20 30.45 -1.01 2.72
N GLN A 21 29.94 0.24 2.62
CA GLN A 21 29.21 0.88 3.72
C GLN A 21 27.91 0.12 4.05
N MET A 22 27.17 -0.33 3.04
CA MET A 22 25.96 -1.14 3.23
C MET A 22 26.24 -2.47 3.94
N VAL A 23 27.31 -3.17 3.56
CA VAL A 23 27.74 -4.44 4.19
C VAL A 23 28.16 -4.20 5.64
N LYS A 24 28.94 -3.15 5.90
CA LYS A 24 29.33 -2.76 7.27
C LYS A 24 28.09 -2.48 8.12
N ARG A 25 27.13 -1.71 7.60
CA ARG A 25 25.90 -1.36 8.31
C ARG A 25 25.02 -2.59 8.55
N GLU A 26 24.89 -3.49 7.58
CA GLU A 26 24.12 -4.72 7.74
C GLU A 26 24.70 -5.61 8.84
N ALA A 27 26.02 -5.76 8.92
CA ALA A 27 26.67 -6.54 9.99
C ALA A 27 26.33 -5.96 11.38
N ILE A 28 26.39 -4.63 11.53
CA ILE A 28 26.00 -3.94 12.76
C ILE A 28 24.52 -4.19 13.09
N LEU A 29 23.63 -3.96 12.13
CA LEU A 29 22.19 -4.14 12.33
C LEU A 29 21.83 -5.60 12.64
N THR A 30 22.46 -6.58 11.99
CA THR A 30 22.23 -8.00 12.23
C THR A 30 22.60 -8.37 13.66
N SER A 31 23.76 -7.92 14.15
CA SER A 31 24.13 -8.13 15.56
C SER A 31 23.16 -7.47 16.54
N SER A 32 22.64 -6.28 16.20
CA SER A 32 21.63 -5.60 17.00
C SER A 32 20.31 -6.36 17.03
N VAL A 33 19.89 -7.03 15.94
CA VAL A 33 18.66 -7.84 15.91
C VAL A 33 18.78 -9.05 16.83
N GLU A 34 19.93 -9.72 16.84
CA GLU A 34 20.18 -10.86 17.72
C GLU A 34 20.08 -10.44 19.19
N ASN A 35 20.73 -9.33 19.56
CA ASN A 35 20.65 -8.77 20.91
C ASN A 35 19.21 -8.40 21.31
N VAL A 36 18.48 -7.68 20.44
CA VAL A 36 17.07 -7.28 20.72
C VAL A 36 16.18 -8.51 20.88
N ARG A 37 16.42 -9.57 20.11
CA ARG A 37 15.67 -10.83 20.20
C ARG A 37 15.94 -11.56 21.51
N GLU A 38 17.20 -11.62 21.95
CA GLU A 38 17.58 -12.21 23.24
C GLU A 38 17.00 -11.43 24.42
N GLU A 39 17.09 -10.09 24.39
CA GLU A 39 16.50 -9.22 25.40
C GLU A 39 14.98 -9.39 25.49
N ALA A 40 14.26 -9.41 24.35
CA ALA A 40 12.82 -9.63 24.33
C ALA A 40 12.43 -11.01 24.89
N GLN A 41 13.23 -12.05 24.64
CA GLN A 41 13.03 -13.37 25.24
C GLN A 41 13.30 -13.38 26.74
N ALA A 42 14.32 -12.64 27.20
CA ALA A 42 14.62 -12.49 28.62
C ALA A 42 13.47 -11.77 29.36
N ILE A 43 12.94 -10.68 28.81
CA ILE A 43 11.79 -9.97 29.37
C ILE A 43 10.58 -10.92 29.47
N ARG A 44 10.27 -11.67 28.41
CA ARG A 44 9.14 -12.61 28.41
C ARG A 44 9.31 -13.74 29.42
N SER A 45 10.54 -14.22 29.63
CA SER A 45 10.80 -15.29 30.61
C SER A 45 10.80 -14.80 32.06
N ASN A 46 11.20 -13.55 32.30
CA ASN A 46 11.15 -12.90 33.60
C ASN A 46 9.78 -12.29 33.93
N PHE A 47 8.89 -12.10 32.94
CA PHE A 47 7.54 -11.55 33.12
C PHE A 47 6.76 -12.20 34.27
N TRP A 48 6.75 -13.54 34.34
CA TRP A 48 6.04 -14.28 35.40
C TRP A 48 6.79 -14.33 36.74
N LYS A 49 8.05 -13.89 36.78
CA LYS A 49 8.86 -13.79 38.00
C LYS A 49 8.78 -12.40 38.63
N ASP A 50 8.71 -11.36 37.81
CA ASP A 50 8.72 -9.96 38.26
C ASP A 50 7.30 -9.43 38.54
N VAL A 51 6.26 -10.03 37.94
CA VAL A 51 4.86 -9.72 38.27
C VAL A 51 4.41 -10.62 39.43
N THR A 52 4.43 -10.08 40.64
CA THR A 52 3.76 -10.72 41.78
C THR A 52 2.26 -10.39 41.71
N VAL A 53 1.46 -11.35 41.24
CA VAL A 53 0.00 -11.15 41.15
C VAL A 53 -0.61 -11.29 42.55
N ASN A 54 -0.64 -10.19 43.31
CA ASN A 54 -1.35 -10.11 44.58
C ASN A 54 -2.72 -9.43 44.36
N VAL A 55 -3.80 -10.17 44.62
CA VAL A 55 -5.20 -9.74 44.39
C VAL A 55 -5.96 -9.53 45.70
N SER A 56 -5.25 -9.54 46.82
CA SER A 56 -5.80 -9.61 48.18
C SER A 56 -6.16 -8.24 48.75
N GLU A 57 -5.37 -7.21 48.51
CA GLU A 57 -5.61 -5.85 48.99
C GLU A 57 -5.79 -4.87 47.82
N PRO A 58 -6.66 -3.84 47.94
CA PRO A 58 -6.90 -2.87 46.86
C PRO A 58 -5.65 -2.13 46.38
N ASP A 59 -4.65 -1.92 47.25
CA ASP A 59 -3.39 -1.23 46.92
C ASP A 59 -2.43 -2.14 46.12
N ASP A 60 -2.40 -3.45 46.42
CA ASP A 60 -1.58 -4.45 45.70
C ASP A 60 -2.00 -4.63 44.23
N VAL A 61 -3.29 -4.45 43.94
CA VAL A 61 -3.83 -4.54 42.57
C VAL A 61 -3.30 -3.39 41.72
N ILE A 62 -3.15 -2.20 42.30
CA ILE A 62 -2.62 -1.02 41.60
C ILE A 62 -1.13 -1.21 41.32
N GLU A 63 -0.34 -1.71 42.28
CA GLU A 63 1.08 -2.01 42.05
C GLU A 63 1.28 -3.10 40.98
N THR A 64 0.43 -4.13 40.99
CA THR A 64 0.42 -5.17 39.97
C THR A 64 0.07 -4.60 38.59
N GLU A 65 -0.93 -3.71 38.50
CA GLU A 65 -1.31 -3.06 37.23
C GLU A 65 -0.18 -2.16 36.70
N VAL A 66 0.47 -1.40 37.57
CA VAL A 66 1.59 -0.52 37.20
C VAL A 66 2.79 -1.32 36.69
N SER A 67 3.16 -2.39 37.38
CA SER A 67 4.29 -3.25 36.98
C SER A 67 4.04 -3.97 35.65
N ILE A 68 2.82 -4.51 35.44
CA ILE A 68 2.42 -5.10 34.17
C ILE A 68 2.50 -4.07 33.04
N ARG A 69 1.97 -2.86 33.27
CA ARG A 69 1.98 -1.79 32.27
C ARG A 69 3.40 -1.33 31.94
N GLN A 70 4.29 -1.24 32.93
CA GLN A 70 5.70 -0.91 32.71
C GLN A 70 6.40 -1.95 31.83
N GLN A 71 6.18 -3.24 32.09
CA GLN A 71 6.71 -4.34 31.28
C GLN A 71 6.13 -4.34 29.85
N GLU A 72 4.84 -4.05 29.71
CA GLU A 72 4.19 -3.94 28.40
C GLU A 72 4.80 -2.82 27.56
N LEU A 73 5.05 -1.64 28.15
CA LEU A 73 5.69 -0.51 27.47
C LEU A 73 7.10 -0.86 26.98
N LEU A 74 7.90 -1.54 27.80
CA LEU A 74 9.24 -1.99 27.42
C LEU A 74 9.18 -2.98 26.24
N LEU A 75 8.26 -3.94 26.27
CA LEU A 75 8.07 -4.88 25.15
C LEU A 75 7.65 -4.16 23.87
N GLN A 76 6.73 -3.20 23.97
CA GLN A 76 6.29 -2.40 22.83
C GLN A 76 7.45 -1.61 22.22
N GLU A 77 8.28 -0.96 23.02
CA GLU A 77 9.47 -0.23 22.55
C GLU A 77 10.43 -1.17 21.79
N ARG A 78 10.68 -2.37 22.35
CA ARG A 78 11.56 -3.36 21.71
C ARG A 78 10.97 -3.90 20.40
N GLU A 79 9.67 -4.15 20.35
CA GLU A 79 9.00 -4.54 19.11
C GLU A 79 9.10 -3.48 18.02
N LEU A 80 8.94 -2.20 18.40
CA LEU A 80 9.09 -1.07 17.46
C LEU A 80 10.52 -0.99 16.93
N ASN A 81 11.51 -1.09 17.82
CA ASN A 81 12.93 -1.10 17.45
C ASN A 81 13.26 -2.29 16.53
N TYR A 82 12.77 -3.48 16.85
CA TYR A 82 12.92 -4.66 16.00
C TYR A 82 12.35 -4.44 14.60
N LYS A 83 11.10 -3.93 14.51
CA LYS A 83 10.45 -3.62 13.22
C LYS A 83 11.24 -2.57 12.42
N HIS A 84 11.82 -1.59 13.09
CA HIS A 84 12.65 -0.57 12.45
C HIS A 84 13.93 -1.16 11.85
N VAL A 85 14.68 -1.95 12.64
CA VAL A 85 15.91 -2.60 12.17
C VAL A 85 15.62 -3.61 11.05
N GLU A 86 14.55 -4.40 11.18
CA GLU A 86 14.13 -5.34 10.13
C GLU A 86 13.83 -4.60 8.82
N LYS A 87 13.19 -3.43 8.88
CA LYS A 87 12.92 -2.60 7.70
C LYS A 87 14.22 -2.09 7.06
N GLN A 88 15.20 -1.65 7.86
CA GLN A 88 16.50 -1.20 7.36
C GLN A 88 17.28 -2.35 6.71
N LEU A 89 17.32 -3.54 7.33
CA LEU A 89 17.97 -4.72 6.76
C LEU A 89 17.34 -5.13 5.42
N LYS A 90 16.00 -5.10 5.33
CA LYS A 90 15.30 -5.35 4.06
C LYS A 90 15.63 -4.32 2.99
N ALA A 91 15.80 -3.05 3.36
CA ALA A 91 16.20 -2.01 2.42
C ALA A 91 17.64 -2.24 1.91
N ILE A 92 18.58 -2.50 2.82
CA ILE A 92 19.98 -2.81 2.47
C ILE A 92 20.06 -4.04 1.57
N SER A 93 19.37 -5.12 1.92
CA SER A 93 19.34 -6.35 1.13
C SER A 93 18.85 -6.13 -0.31
N LYS A 94 17.96 -5.16 -0.54
CA LYS A 94 17.49 -4.81 -1.90
C LYS A 94 18.46 -3.92 -2.65
N LEU A 95 19.20 -3.05 -1.94
CA LEU A 95 20.12 -2.09 -2.53
C LEU A 95 21.48 -2.70 -2.86
N LYS A 96 21.94 -3.74 -2.15
CA LYS A 96 23.28 -4.31 -2.33
C LYS A 96 23.63 -4.72 -3.76
N ASP A 97 22.68 -5.29 -4.49
CA ASP A 97 22.92 -5.73 -5.87
C ASP A 97 22.98 -4.56 -6.86
N ALA A 98 22.19 -3.51 -6.60
CA ALA A 98 22.08 -2.30 -7.42
C ALA A 98 21.74 -1.08 -6.51
N PRO A 99 22.75 -0.41 -5.93
CA PRO A 99 22.54 0.58 -4.86
C PRO A 99 21.82 1.83 -5.35
N TYR A 100 22.08 2.23 -6.59
CA TYR A 100 21.42 3.34 -7.25
C TYR A 100 21.34 3.03 -8.75
N PHE A 101 20.45 3.73 -9.46
CA PHE A 101 20.30 3.58 -10.91
C PHE A 101 20.47 4.91 -11.65
N ALA A 102 20.56 6.02 -10.92
CA ALA A 102 20.75 7.33 -11.50
C ALA A 102 21.60 8.24 -10.60
N ARG A 103 22.22 9.24 -11.22
CA ARG A 103 22.92 10.35 -10.56
C ARG A 103 22.44 11.65 -11.20
N ILE A 104 22.25 12.67 -10.38
CA ILE A 104 22.09 14.06 -10.82
C ILE A 104 23.10 14.94 -10.11
N ASP A 105 23.68 15.87 -10.85
CA ASP A 105 24.52 16.92 -10.28
C ASP A 105 23.69 18.19 -10.23
N ILE A 106 23.49 18.71 -9.03
CA ILE A 106 22.65 19.88 -8.81
C ILE A 106 23.44 21.02 -8.20
N ARG A 107 23.00 22.24 -8.49
CA ARG A 107 23.45 23.45 -7.82
C ARG A 107 22.25 24.22 -7.29
N GLU A 108 22.26 24.54 -6.01
CA GLU A 108 21.28 25.43 -5.39
C GLU A 108 21.90 26.83 -5.21
N GLY A 109 21.47 27.80 -6.03
CA GLY A 109 22.01 29.16 -5.98
C GLY A 109 23.53 29.24 -6.22
N GLU A 110 24.27 29.76 -5.23
CA GLU A 110 25.73 29.90 -5.27
C GLU A 110 26.48 28.75 -4.54
N GLU A 111 25.77 27.71 -4.10
CA GLU A 111 26.38 26.57 -3.43
C GLU A 111 27.25 25.72 -4.38
N PRO A 112 28.21 24.93 -3.84
CA PRO A 112 28.93 23.96 -4.66
C PRO A 112 27.99 22.94 -5.30
N ILE A 113 28.44 22.30 -6.38
CA ILE A 113 27.69 21.22 -7.00
C ILE A 113 27.60 20.05 -6.02
N GLU A 114 26.39 19.56 -5.80
CA GLU A 114 26.11 18.36 -5.00
C GLU A 114 25.80 17.17 -5.93
N GLU A 115 26.44 16.03 -5.64
CA GLU A 115 26.21 14.77 -6.35
C GLU A 115 25.11 13.96 -5.65
N ILE A 116 23.96 13.81 -6.30
CA ILE A 116 22.81 13.09 -5.75
C ILE A 116 22.62 11.77 -6.49
N TYR A 117 22.81 10.68 -5.76
CA TYR A 117 22.57 9.32 -6.25
C TYR A 117 21.17 8.85 -5.88
N ILE A 118 20.43 8.30 -6.85
CA ILE A 118 19.02 7.93 -6.70
C ILE A 118 18.86 6.42 -6.86
N GLY A 119 18.23 5.80 -5.85
CA GLY A 119 17.97 4.36 -5.78
C GLY A 119 16.52 4.03 -5.41
N ILE A 120 16.25 2.73 -5.28
CA ILE A 120 14.91 2.22 -4.93
C ILE A 120 14.52 2.49 -3.46
N ALA A 121 15.50 2.77 -2.61
CA ALA A 121 15.34 3.09 -1.20
C ALA A 121 16.49 4.02 -0.75
N SER A 122 16.26 4.79 0.30
CA SER A 122 17.29 5.65 0.89
C SER A 122 18.31 4.86 1.69
N PHE A 123 19.59 5.23 1.59
CA PHE A 123 20.66 4.72 2.44
C PHE A 123 21.50 5.88 2.99
N MET A 124 21.72 5.88 4.30
CA MET A 124 22.52 6.88 5.01
C MET A 124 23.82 6.23 5.51
N SER A 125 24.91 7.00 5.48
CA SER A 125 26.18 6.63 6.10
C SER A 125 26.09 6.68 7.63
N ASP A 126 27.16 6.24 8.30
CA ASP A 126 27.28 6.36 9.75
C ASP A 126 27.39 7.83 10.23
N ASP A 127 27.77 8.76 9.34
CA ASP A 127 27.89 10.20 9.62
C ASP A 127 26.61 10.98 9.27
N ASP A 128 25.46 10.29 9.20
CA ASP A 128 24.14 10.83 8.85
C ASP A 128 24.06 11.52 7.47
N GLN A 129 24.99 11.22 6.56
CA GLN A 129 24.93 11.71 5.19
C GLN A 129 24.18 10.73 4.29
N PHE A 130 23.24 11.23 3.48
CA PHE A 130 22.56 10.40 2.48
C PHE A 130 23.53 10.02 1.36
N LEU A 131 23.81 8.73 1.23
CA LEU A 131 24.62 8.20 0.14
C LEU A 131 23.75 7.81 -1.06
N VAL A 132 22.51 7.40 -0.78
CA VAL A 132 21.49 7.08 -1.79
C VAL A 132 20.18 7.72 -1.36
N TYR A 133 19.59 8.49 -2.25
CA TYR A 133 18.26 9.05 -2.12
C TYR A 133 17.21 8.11 -2.70
N ASP A 134 16.06 8.03 -2.04
CA ASP A 134 14.92 7.28 -2.56
C ASP A 134 14.33 7.99 -3.78
N TRP A 135 14.02 7.26 -4.85
CA TRP A 135 13.36 7.82 -6.04
C TRP A 135 12.05 8.56 -5.75
N ARG A 136 11.40 8.28 -4.62
CA ARG A 136 10.14 8.92 -4.17
C ARG A 136 10.38 10.21 -3.40
N ALA A 137 11.62 10.51 -3.02
CA ALA A 137 11.95 11.76 -2.36
C ALA A 137 11.59 12.97 -3.25
N PRO A 138 11.26 14.13 -2.66
CA PRO A 138 11.00 15.36 -3.40
C PRO A 138 12.11 15.72 -4.39
N ILE A 139 13.37 15.67 -3.93
CA ILE A 139 14.56 16.03 -4.72
C ILE A 139 14.72 15.17 -5.97
N SER A 140 14.35 13.88 -5.87
CA SER A 140 14.40 12.94 -6.99
C SER A 140 13.45 13.31 -8.14
N SER A 141 12.50 14.25 -7.93
CA SER A 141 11.70 14.79 -9.05
C SER A 141 12.57 15.52 -10.07
N ALA A 142 13.66 16.16 -9.64
CA ALA A 142 14.55 16.90 -10.53
C ALA A 142 15.22 16.00 -11.59
N TYR A 143 15.42 14.71 -11.28
CA TYR A 143 15.85 13.73 -12.26
C TYR A 143 14.80 13.53 -13.36
N TYR A 144 13.55 13.26 -12.98
CA TYR A 144 12.46 12.94 -13.90
C TYR A 144 11.86 14.16 -14.62
N ASP A 145 12.02 15.35 -14.06
CA ASP A 145 11.52 16.60 -14.63
C ASP A 145 12.51 17.17 -15.65
N GLY A 146 12.08 17.21 -16.91
CA GLY A 146 12.63 18.03 -18.00
C GLY A 146 14.10 17.80 -18.39
N ALA A 147 14.60 18.67 -19.26
CA ALA A 147 15.99 18.72 -19.71
C ALA A 147 16.93 19.25 -18.61
N LEU A 148 18.24 19.28 -18.89
CA LEU A 148 19.24 19.95 -18.04
C LEU A 148 18.92 21.45 -17.87
N GLY A 149 19.38 22.04 -16.77
CA GLY A 149 19.16 23.44 -16.42
C GLY A 149 18.28 23.64 -15.18
N ALA A 150 17.65 24.80 -15.06
CA ALA A 150 16.82 25.16 -13.93
C ALA A 150 15.53 24.30 -13.86
N VAL A 151 15.41 23.51 -12.80
CA VAL A 151 14.26 22.64 -12.51
C VAL A 151 13.62 23.04 -11.20
N ASN A 152 12.29 23.10 -11.21
CA ASN A 152 11.48 23.33 -10.02
C ASN A 152 10.88 22.02 -9.52
N TYR A 153 10.98 21.75 -8.23
CA TYR A 153 10.34 20.59 -7.60
C TYR A 153 9.61 20.99 -6.32
N LEU A 154 8.58 20.22 -5.97
CA LEU A 154 7.75 20.48 -4.80
C LEU A 154 8.28 19.77 -3.56
N THR A 155 8.53 20.52 -2.50
CA THR A 155 8.87 20.01 -1.17
C THR A 155 7.73 20.31 -0.19
N PRO A 156 7.69 19.67 0.99
CA PRO A 156 6.76 20.04 2.06
C PRO A 156 6.82 21.53 2.45
N ASP A 157 7.98 22.17 2.31
CA ASP A 157 8.20 23.58 2.64
C ASP A 157 7.91 24.55 1.49
N GLY A 158 7.58 24.03 0.30
CA GLY A 158 7.26 24.83 -0.89
C GLY A 158 8.00 24.39 -2.14
N VAL A 159 7.91 25.19 -3.20
CA VAL A 159 8.63 24.95 -4.45
C VAL A 159 10.09 25.36 -4.27
N GLN A 160 11.01 24.45 -4.59
CA GLN A 160 12.45 24.71 -4.63
C GLN A 160 12.95 24.71 -6.08
N THR A 161 14.01 25.46 -6.34
CA THR A 161 14.62 25.60 -7.67
C THR A 161 16.08 25.19 -7.61
N VAL A 162 16.47 24.23 -8.43
CA VAL A 162 17.85 23.75 -8.57
C VAL A 162 18.29 23.77 -10.02
N ASP A 163 19.57 24.01 -10.27
CA ASP A 163 20.16 23.91 -11.60
C ASP A 163 20.80 22.53 -11.78
N VAL A 164 20.28 21.74 -12.71
CA VAL A 164 20.76 20.36 -12.97
C VAL A 164 21.78 20.39 -14.10
N SER A 165 23.05 20.13 -13.77
CA SER A 165 24.15 20.14 -14.74
C SER A 165 24.43 18.79 -15.38
N LEU A 166 24.11 17.69 -14.70
CA LEU A 166 24.31 16.32 -15.17
C LEU A 166 23.11 15.46 -14.82
N LYS A 167 22.70 14.60 -15.75
CA LYS A 167 21.79 13.47 -15.50
C LYS A 167 22.43 12.22 -16.07
N ARG A 168 22.73 11.27 -15.19
CA ARG A 168 23.41 10.02 -15.53
C ARG A 168 22.56 8.84 -15.10
N GLN A 169 22.53 7.82 -15.93
CA GLN A 169 21.80 6.58 -15.72
C GLN A 169 22.78 5.41 -15.70
N PHE A 170 22.57 4.48 -14.77
CA PHE A 170 23.42 3.31 -14.57
C PHE A 170 22.61 2.02 -14.75
N LEU A 171 23.24 1.02 -15.36
CA LEU A 171 22.85 -0.37 -15.26
C LEU A 171 23.85 -1.07 -14.35
N ILE A 172 23.50 -1.24 -13.07
CA ILE A 172 24.34 -1.93 -12.09
C ILE A 172 23.74 -3.31 -11.81
N LYS A 173 24.60 -4.31 -11.77
CA LYS A 173 24.22 -5.68 -11.42
C LYS A 173 25.32 -6.33 -10.61
N ALA A 174 24.95 -6.92 -9.47
CA ALA A 174 25.90 -7.55 -8.55
C ALA A 174 27.06 -6.59 -8.18
N ALA A 175 26.73 -5.31 -7.95
CA ALA A 175 27.67 -4.24 -7.67
C ALA A 175 28.64 -3.86 -8.82
N GLU A 176 28.45 -4.35 -10.04
CA GLU A 176 29.24 -3.97 -11.21
C GLU A 176 28.41 -3.10 -12.17
N ILE A 177 29.00 -2.00 -12.66
CA ILE A 177 28.38 -1.17 -13.70
C ILE A 177 28.52 -1.90 -15.04
N GLU A 178 27.41 -2.41 -15.57
CA GLU A 178 27.36 -2.98 -16.92
C GLU A 178 27.30 -1.89 -18.00
N ALA A 179 26.62 -0.77 -17.71
CA ALA A 179 26.49 0.36 -18.62
C ALA A 179 26.21 1.68 -17.90
N MET A 180 26.65 2.79 -18.50
CA MET A 180 26.49 4.15 -18.00
C MET A 180 26.15 5.10 -19.16
N PHE A 181 25.13 5.94 -18.99
CA PHE A 181 24.64 6.85 -20.02
C PHE A 181 24.33 8.23 -19.45
N ASP A 182 24.75 9.29 -20.13
CA ASP A 182 24.40 10.67 -19.79
C ASP A 182 23.24 11.13 -20.67
N THR A 183 22.21 11.72 -20.07
CA THR A 183 20.98 12.10 -20.77
C THR A 183 20.76 13.61 -20.70
N SER A 184 20.57 14.25 -21.86
CA SER A 184 20.32 15.71 -21.94
C SER A 184 18.84 16.10 -22.07
N GLU A 185 17.99 15.27 -22.68
CA GLU A 185 16.60 15.66 -23.02
C GLU A 185 15.52 14.62 -22.68
N THR A 186 15.75 13.32 -22.94
CA THR A 186 14.76 12.26 -22.71
C THR A 186 15.37 11.03 -22.04
N ILE A 187 14.95 10.75 -20.80
CA ILE A 187 15.32 9.53 -20.09
C ILE A 187 14.82 8.32 -20.89
N GLY A 188 15.75 7.47 -21.32
CA GLY A 188 15.45 6.10 -21.66
C GLY A 188 15.60 5.67 -23.13
N ASP A 189 15.80 6.53 -24.13
CA ASP A 189 15.83 6.02 -25.53
C ASP A 189 17.06 5.16 -25.83
N GLU A 190 18.25 5.53 -25.34
CA GLU A 190 19.48 4.76 -25.55
C GLU A 190 19.52 3.49 -24.67
N MET A 191 19.13 3.62 -23.39
CA MET A 191 19.06 2.47 -22.49
C MET A 191 17.96 1.49 -22.91
N LEU A 192 16.77 1.95 -23.31
CA LEU A 192 15.71 1.07 -23.81
C LEU A 192 16.16 0.35 -25.08
N GLN A 193 16.88 1.00 -26.00
CA GLN A 193 17.41 0.35 -27.20
C GLN A 193 18.42 -0.75 -26.86
N ASP A 194 19.34 -0.52 -25.93
CA ASP A 194 20.32 -1.52 -25.48
C ASP A 194 19.66 -2.68 -24.69
N ILE A 195 18.67 -2.34 -23.86
CA ILE A 195 17.83 -3.30 -23.14
C ILE A 195 17.01 -4.18 -24.09
N LEU A 196 16.47 -3.61 -25.18
CA LEU A 196 15.67 -4.30 -26.18
C LEU A 196 16.55 -5.16 -27.12
N GLY A 197 17.81 -4.79 -27.32
CA GLY A 197 18.79 -5.57 -28.09
C GLY A 197 19.21 -6.89 -27.42
N ASN A 198 19.23 -6.92 -26.07
CA ASN A 198 19.65 -8.08 -25.30
C ASN A 198 18.44 -8.93 -24.84
N GLN A 199 18.22 -10.08 -25.50
CA GLN A 199 17.12 -11.00 -25.21
C GLN A 199 17.12 -11.56 -23.76
N SER A 200 15.96 -11.46 -23.12
CA SER A 200 15.41 -12.41 -22.14
C SER A 200 16.23 -12.72 -20.88
N ASN A 201 16.18 -11.83 -19.88
CA ASN A 201 15.85 -12.26 -18.54
C ASN A 201 14.94 -11.21 -17.87
N THR A 202 13.68 -11.57 -17.70
CA THR A 202 12.54 -10.67 -17.49
C THR A 202 12.24 -10.44 -16.01
N GLN A 203 13.27 -10.26 -15.20
CA GLN A 203 13.12 -9.72 -13.85
C GLN A 203 13.54 -8.25 -13.90
N MET A 204 12.52 -7.41 -14.08
CA MET A 204 12.46 -6.02 -13.65
C MET A 204 13.79 -5.25 -13.67
N LYS A 205 14.21 -4.87 -14.88
CA LYS A 205 14.99 -3.64 -15.01
C LYS A 205 14.15 -2.53 -14.38
N SER A 206 14.72 -1.86 -13.39
CA SER A 206 14.06 -0.93 -12.49
C SER A 206 13.09 -0.02 -13.23
N ILE A 207 11.79 -0.35 -13.22
CA ILE A 207 10.76 0.40 -13.96
C ILE A 207 10.75 1.88 -13.58
N VAL A 208 11.27 2.20 -12.38
CA VAL A 208 11.42 3.57 -11.88
C VAL A 208 12.55 4.34 -12.57
N SER A 209 13.57 3.67 -13.11
CA SER A 209 14.65 4.31 -13.86
C SER A 209 14.19 4.90 -15.19
N THR A 210 13.12 4.34 -15.77
CA THR A 210 12.56 4.71 -17.07
C THR A 210 11.29 5.57 -16.94
N ILE A 211 11.04 6.18 -15.78
CA ILE A 211 9.88 7.07 -15.61
C ILE A 211 10.08 8.30 -16.50
N GLN A 212 9.11 8.53 -17.37
CA GLN A 212 9.09 9.70 -18.24
C GLN A 212 8.47 10.90 -17.53
N GLN A 213 8.76 12.11 -18.00
CA GLN A 213 8.24 13.36 -17.42
C GLN A 213 6.70 13.35 -17.27
N GLU A 214 5.95 12.92 -18.30
CA GLU A 214 4.49 12.85 -18.23
C GLU A 214 3.99 11.80 -17.23
N GLN A 215 4.71 10.69 -17.08
CA GLN A 215 4.41 9.70 -16.04
C GLN A 215 4.72 10.26 -14.65
N ASN A 216 5.82 11.01 -14.48
CA ASN A 216 6.18 11.65 -13.21
C ASN A 216 5.07 12.58 -12.71
N LYS A 217 4.46 13.39 -13.61
CA LYS A 217 3.30 14.23 -13.28
C LYS A 217 2.13 13.40 -12.76
N ILE A 218 1.78 12.30 -13.44
CA ILE A 218 0.71 11.39 -13.01
C ILE A 218 1.05 10.69 -11.69
N ILE A 219 2.30 10.30 -11.48
CA ILE A 219 2.75 9.60 -10.26
C ILE A 219 2.71 10.53 -9.05
N ARG A 220 3.20 11.77 -9.21
CA ARG A 220 3.37 12.73 -8.10
C ARG A 220 2.18 13.64 -7.84
N ASP A 221 1.11 13.60 -8.63
CA ASP A 221 -0.10 14.40 -8.37
C ASP A 221 -0.79 13.98 -7.06
N THR A 222 -0.68 14.82 -6.04
CA THR A 222 -1.38 14.66 -4.73
C THR A 222 -2.56 15.60 -4.56
N THR A 223 -2.84 16.43 -5.57
CA THR A 223 -3.85 17.50 -5.51
C THR A 223 -5.20 17.04 -6.05
N SER A 224 -5.20 16.19 -7.07
CA SER A 224 -6.42 15.67 -7.68
C SER A 224 -7.09 14.61 -6.81
N GLN A 225 -8.34 14.85 -6.41
CA GLN A 225 -9.16 13.85 -5.71
C GLN A 225 -9.54 12.66 -6.62
N LEU A 226 -9.74 12.91 -7.91
CA LEU A 226 -10.04 11.91 -8.93
C LEU A 226 -9.11 12.11 -10.11
N LEU A 227 -8.41 11.06 -10.51
CA LEU A 227 -7.44 11.08 -11.60
C LEU A 227 -7.80 10.01 -12.64
N PHE A 228 -8.02 10.44 -13.88
CA PHE A 228 -8.28 9.55 -15.01
C PHE A 228 -7.04 9.47 -15.90
N VAL A 229 -6.52 8.27 -16.11
CA VAL A 229 -5.33 8.03 -16.94
C VAL A 229 -5.74 7.35 -18.24
N GLN A 230 -5.59 8.06 -19.35
CA GLN A 230 -5.85 7.55 -20.70
C GLN A 230 -4.56 7.49 -21.50
N GLY A 231 -4.35 6.42 -22.26
CA GLY A 231 -3.18 6.27 -23.13
C GLY A 231 -3.31 5.04 -24.03
N ALA A 232 -2.59 5.05 -25.16
CA ALA A 232 -2.57 3.95 -26.13
C ALA A 232 -2.10 2.62 -25.51
N ALA A 233 -2.36 1.48 -26.15
CA ALA A 233 -1.79 0.21 -25.71
C ALA A 233 -0.25 0.30 -25.66
N GLY A 234 0.37 -0.29 -24.64
CA GLY A 234 1.84 -0.24 -24.49
C GLY A 234 2.43 1.02 -23.84
N SER A 235 1.64 2.08 -23.60
CA SER A 235 2.10 3.35 -22.99
C SER A 235 2.55 3.29 -21.51
N GLY A 236 2.70 2.10 -20.93
CA GLY A 236 3.17 1.96 -19.54
C GLY A 236 2.16 2.33 -18.45
N LYS A 237 0.85 2.47 -18.75
CA LYS A 237 -0.19 2.83 -17.76
C LYS A 237 -0.17 1.98 -16.49
N THR A 238 -0.01 0.67 -16.63
CA THR A 238 0.08 -0.25 -15.48
C THR A 238 1.27 0.09 -14.60
N SER A 239 2.45 0.28 -15.20
CA SER A 239 3.67 0.65 -14.48
C SER A 239 3.52 1.99 -13.77
N ALA A 240 2.95 3.00 -14.47
CA ALA A 240 2.68 4.31 -13.91
C ALA A 240 1.72 4.25 -12.70
N ILE A 241 0.69 3.40 -12.75
CA ILE A 241 -0.23 3.19 -11.61
C ILE A 241 0.50 2.55 -10.44
N LEU A 242 1.34 1.54 -10.66
CA LEU A 242 2.09 0.87 -9.59
C LEU A 242 3.11 1.81 -8.93
N GLN A 243 3.81 2.60 -9.75
CA GLN A 243 4.71 3.64 -9.27
C GLN A 243 3.96 4.71 -8.50
N ARG A 244 2.80 5.17 -9.01
CA ARG A 244 1.92 6.11 -8.29
C ARG A 244 1.54 5.58 -6.92
N ILE A 245 1.13 4.33 -6.82
CA ILE A 245 0.76 3.76 -5.52
C ILE A 245 1.98 3.71 -4.58
N ALA A 246 3.14 3.27 -5.06
CA ALA A 246 4.35 3.24 -4.26
C ALA A 246 4.77 4.66 -3.78
N TYR A 247 4.59 5.68 -4.63
CA TYR A 247 4.79 7.08 -4.27
C TYR A 247 3.79 7.56 -3.22
N LEU A 248 2.50 7.29 -3.37
CA LEU A 248 1.46 7.70 -2.42
C LEU A 248 1.68 7.07 -1.04
N LEU A 249 2.06 5.79 -0.98
CA LEU A 249 2.41 5.12 0.27
C LEU A 249 3.62 5.75 0.94
N TYR A 250 4.63 6.16 0.17
CA TYR A 250 5.80 6.85 0.70
C TYR A 250 5.48 8.28 1.18
N HIS A 251 4.73 9.04 0.38
CA HIS A 251 4.39 10.43 0.64
C HIS A 251 3.45 10.56 1.85
N PHE A 252 2.45 9.67 1.95
CA PHE A 252 1.47 9.65 3.04
C PHE A 252 1.79 8.59 4.11
N ARG A 253 3.05 8.15 4.25
CA ARG A 253 3.47 7.08 5.18
C ARG A 253 3.10 7.29 6.65
N ASN A 254 2.83 8.52 7.07
CA ASN A 254 2.42 8.87 8.43
C ASN A 254 0.90 8.73 8.67
N GLY A 255 0.10 8.47 7.63
CA GLY A 255 -1.37 8.39 7.72
C GLY A 255 -2.05 7.41 6.77
N LEU A 256 -1.31 6.79 5.85
CA LEU A 256 -1.81 5.82 4.87
C LEU A 256 -1.07 4.48 5.02
N ASP A 257 -1.80 3.42 5.33
CA ASP A 257 -1.31 2.05 5.32
C ASP A 257 -1.67 1.36 4.00
N SER A 258 -0.82 0.44 3.52
CA SER A 258 -1.09 -0.39 2.34
C SER A 258 -2.43 -1.14 2.43
N ASN A 259 -2.89 -1.48 3.63
CA ASN A 259 -4.17 -2.15 3.87
C ASN A 259 -5.39 -1.24 3.69
N GLN A 260 -5.20 0.07 3.60
CA GLN A 260 -6.25 1.05 3.31
C GLN A 260 -6.39 1.32 1.81
N MET A 261 -5.51 0.75 0.97
CA MET A 261 -5.59 0.82 -0.49
C MET A 261 -6.17 -0.47 -1.07
N LEU A 262 -7.05 -0.31 -2.05
CA LEU A 262 -7.68 -1.40 -2.79
C LEU A 262 -7.45 -1.21 -4.29
N ILE A 263 -6.90 -2.24 -4.94
CA ILE A 263 -6.82 -2.29 -6.40
C ILE A 263 -7.78 -3.35 -6.96
N PHE A 264 -8.61 -2.92 -7.90
CA PHE A 264 -9.40 -3.81 -8.74
C PHE A 264 -8.62 -4.15 -9.99
N SER A 265 -8.22 -5.41 -10.10
CA SER A 265 -7.53 -5.93 -11.28
C SER A 265 -8.51 -6.60 -12.25
N PRO A 266 -8.15 -6.70 -13.54
CA PRO A 266 -8.97 -7.39 -14.53
C PRO A 266 -9.02 -8.92 -14.31
N ASN A 267 -7.96 -9.52 -13.75
CA ASN A 267 -7.87 -10.96 -13.52
C ASN A 267 -6.83 -11.32 -12.44
N LYS A 268 -6.85 -12.58 -11.98
CA LYS A 268 -5.98 -13.09 -10.91
C LYS A 268 -4.50 -13.13 -11.28
N LEU A 269 -4.15 -13.34 -12.55
CA LEU A 269 -2.75 -13.30 -12.99
C LEU A 269 -2.15 -11.91 -12.80
N PHE A 270 -2.96 -10.87 -13.04
CA PHE A 270 -2.56 -9.50 -12.79
C PHE A 270 -2.35 -9.20 -11.31
N ASN A 271 -3.18 -9.74 -10.41
CA ASN A 271 -2.92 -9.66 -8.96
C ASN A 271 -1.56 -10.27 -8.59
N HIS A 272 -1.22 -11.42 -9.18
CA HIS A 272 0.06 -12.06 -8.92
C HIS A 272 1.23 -11.17 -9.40
N TYR A 273 1.11 -10.58 -10.61
CA TYR A 273 2.09 -9.63 -11.11
C TYR A 273 2.30 -8.44 -10.16
N ILE A 274 1.22 -7.77 -9.74
CA ILE A 274 1.30 -6.63 -8.79
C ILE A 274 1.98 -7.05 -7.48
N SER A 275 1.64 -8.24 -6.97
CA SER A 275 2.16 -8.78 -5.71
C SER A 275 3.67 -9.03 -5.73
N ASN A 276 4.28 -9.12 -6.92
CA ASN A 276 5.72 -9.27 -7.11
C ASN A 276 6.41 -7.90 -7.35
N VAL A 277 5.75 -6.97 -8.05
CA VAL A 277 6.34 -5.67 -8.42
C VAL A 277 6.44 -4.70 -7.25
N LEU A 278 5.38 -4.57 -6.43
CA LEU A 278 5.39 -3.60 -5.31
C LEU A 278 6.48 -3.87 -4.27
N PRO A 279 6.75 -5.14 -3.88
CA PRO A 279 7.90 -5.45 -3.05
C PRO A 279 9.22 -4.97 -3.65
N GLU A 280 9.42 -5.08 -4.96
CA GLU A 280 10.64 -4.58 -5.62
C GLU A 280 10.73 -3.06 -5.60
N LEU A 281 9.59 -2.35 -5.60
CA LEU A 281 9.53 -0.89 -5.39
C LEU A 281 9.72 -0.46 -3.92
N GLY A 282 10.02 -1.39 -3.02
CA GLY A 282 10.26 -1.10 -1.62
C GLY A 282 8.99 -1.05 -0.75
N GLU A 283 7.83 -1.41 -1.29
CA GLU A 283 6.53 -1.28 -0.61
C GLU A 283 5.89 -2.61 -0.22
N LYS A 284 4.96 -2.54 0.75
CA LYS A 284 4.15 -3.70 1.14
C LYS A 284 3.04 -3.94 0.12
N ASN A 285 2.60 -5.19 0.04
CA ASN A 285 1.45 -5.54 -0.78
C ASN A 285 0.16 -4.93 -0.19
N MET A 286 -0.64 -4.32 -1.06
CA MET A 286 -1.99 -3.81 -0.73
C MET A 286 -3.06 -4.88 -0.88
N ILE A 287 -4.31 -4.53 -0.58
CA ILE A 287 -5.46 -5.38 -0.88
C ILE A 287 -5.71 -5.36 -2.39
N GLN A 288 -5.72 -6.55 -3.00
CA GLN A 288 -5.93 -6.72 -4.43
C GLN A 288 -7.05 -7.73 -4.65
N THR A 289 -7.97 -7.42 -5.56
CA THR A 289 -9.07 -8.33 -5.88
C THR A 289 -9.55 -8.10 -7.29
N THR A 290 -10.21 -9.10 -7.88
CA THR A 290 -11.00 -8.86 -9.09
C THR A 290 -12.38 -8.38 -8.68
N PHE A 291 -13.07 -7.63 -9.56
CA PHE A 291 -14.44 -7.21 -9.26
C PHE A 291 -15.37 -8.42 -9.03
N LEU A 292 -15.14 -9.53 -9.75
CA LEU A 292 -15.89 -10.78 -9.58
C LEU A 292 -15.66 -11.40 -8.19
N ASP A 293 -14.40 -11.57 -7.78
CA ASP A 293 -14.09 -12.15 -6.46
C ASP A 293 -14.63 -11.25 -5.34
N PHE A 294 -14.53 -9.93 -5.50
CA PHE A 294 -15.12 -8.97 -4.57
C PHE A 294 -16.64 -9.14 -4.47
N ALA A 295 -17.35 -9.18 -5.61
CA ALA A 295 -18.80 -9.35 -5.63
C ALA A 295 -19.22 -10.70 -5.02
N GLN A 296 -18.51 -11.79 -5.33
CA GLN A 296 -18.76 -13.12 -4.77
C GLN A 296 -18.55 -13.16 -3.25
N SER A 297 -17.50 -12.52 -2.75
CA SER A 297 -17.23 -12.47 -1.30
C SER A 297 -18.28 -11.70 -0.51
N ARG A 298 -18.96 -10.73 -1.15
CA ARG A 298 -19.97 -9.87 -0.52
C ARG A 298 -21.39 -10.42 -0.58
N ILE A 299 -21.68 -11.30 -1.53
CA ILE A 299 -23.05 -11.80 -1.78
C ILE A 299 -23.12 -13.28 -1.42
N SER A 300 -23.79 -13.59 -0.31
CA SER A 300 -24.05 -14.98 0.10
C SER A 300 -25.33 -15.53 -0.54
N GLY A 301 -25.29 -16.75 -1.05
CA GLY A 301 -26.48 -17.49 -1.50
C GLY A 301 -26.97 -17.15 -2.91
N LEU A 302 -26.22 -16.35 -3.68
CA LEU A 302 -26.44 -16.14 -5.11
C LEU A 302 -25.20 -16.55 -5.89
N LYS A 303 -25.38 -17.24 -7.02
CA LYS A 303 -24.29 -17.51 -7.96
C LYS A 303 -24.01 -16.24 -8.76
N VAL A 304 -22.84 -15.63 -8.55
CA VAL A 304 -22.39 -14.49 -9.36
C VAL A 304 -21.75 -15.03 -10.63
N GLU A 305 -22.30 -14.65 -11.77
CA GLU A 305 -21.78 -15.04 -13.08
C GLU A 305 -20.49 -14.27 -13.43
N SER A 306 -19.55 -14.96 -14.04
CA SER A 306 -18.32 -14.35 -14.59
C SER A 306 -18.60 -13.58 -15.89
N LEU A 307 -17.68 -12.68 -16.28
CA LEU A 307 -17.77 -11.99 -17.58
C LEU A 307 -17.78 -12.97 -18.77
N PHE A 308 -17.10 -14.11 -18.63
CA PHE A 308 -17.09 -15.16 -19.63
C PHE A 308 -18.48 -15.83 -19.76
N GLU A 309 -19.09 -16.24 -18.65
CA GLU A 309 -20.46 -16.79 -18.63
C GLU A 309 -21.47 -15.76 -19.18
N GLN A 310 -21.30 -14.47 -18.88
CA GLN A 310 -22.15 -13.41 -19.44
C GLN A 310 -21.98 -13.32 -20.96
N PHE A 311 -20.76 -13.45 -21.48
CA PHE A 311 -20.48 -13.42 -22.91
C PHE A 311 -21.09 -14.61 -23.66
N GLU A 312 -20.93 -15.83 -23.15
CA GLU A 312 -21.52 -17.04 -23.77
C GLU A 312 -23.06 -16.95 -23.83
N ASN A 313 -23.67 -16.35 -22.81
CA ASN A 313 -25.13 -16.19 -22.71
C ASN A 313 -25.70 -15.02 -23.51
N LYS A 314 -24.88 -14.21 -24.21
CA LYS A 314 -25.35 -13.08 -25.05
C LYS A 314 -26.26 -13.49 -26.21
N LYS A 315 -26.32 -14.79 -26.55
CA LYS A 315 -27.22 -15.31 -27.60
C LYS A 315 -28.71 -15.13 -27.26
N ASN A 316 -29.06 -14.91 -25.99
CA ASN A 316 -30.44 -14.64 -25.57
C ASN A 316 -30.77 -13.13 -25.65
N GLN A 317 -31.50 -12.74 -26.70
CA GLN A 317 -31.88 -11.33 -26.95
C GLN A 317 -32.65 -10.68 -25.80
N LYS A 318 -33.56 -11.41 -25.12
CA LYS A 318 -34.31 -10.87 -23.98
C LYS A 318 -33.39 -10.56 -22.81
N ARG A 319 -32.43 -11.45 -22.54
CA ARG A 319 -31.43 -11.25 -21.49
C ARG A 319 -30.55 -10.05 -21.79
N GLN A 320 -30.10 -9.90 -23.04
CA GLN A 320 -29.30 -8.75 -23.45
C GLN A 320 -30.04 -7.42 -23.26
N ALA A 321 -31.33 -7.36 -23.63
CA ALA A 321 -32.15 -6.17 -23.40
C ALA A 321 -32.25 -5.80 -21.91
N ILE A 322 -32.39 -6.80 -21.03
CA ILE A 322 -32.40 -6.58 -19.57
C ILE A 322 -31.03 -6.10 -19.07
N MET A 323 -29.92 -6.65 -19.56
CA MET A 323 -28.57 -6.22 -19.18
C MET A 323 -28.32 -4.77 -19.60
N ASN A 324 -28.61 -4.42 -20.86
CA ASN A 324 -28.46 -3.06 -21.36
C ASN A 324 -29.27 -2.07 -20.49
N LEU A 325 -30.53 -2.39 -20.18
CA LEU A 325 -31.33 -1.53 -19.30
C LEU A 325 -30.69 -1.35 -17.92
N LYS A 326 -30.10 -2.39 -17.34
CA LYS A 326 -29.45 -2.33 -16.01
C LYS A 326 -28.13 -1.54 -16.01
N GLU A 327 -27.47 -1.46 -17.15
CA GLU A 327 -26.22 -0.69 -17.33
C GLU A 327 -26.48 0.80 -17.57
N GLU A 328 -27.70 1.17 -18.00
CA GLU A 328 -28.09 2.56 -18.24
C GLU A 328 -28.23 3.37 -16.93
N PRO A 329 -27.82 4.65 -16.90
CA PRO A 329 -27.98 5.53 -15.74
C PRO A 329 -29.43 5.68 -15.27
N ILE A 330 -30.40 5.44 -16.15
CA ILE A 330 -31.83 5.51 -15.82
C ILE A 330 -32.23 4.43 -14.81
N PHE A 331 -31.60 3.25 -14.85
CA PHE A 331 -31.86 2.18 -13.92
C PHE A 331 -31.34 2.51 -12.53
N PHE A 332 -30.20 3.17 -12.43
CA PHE A 332 -29.68 3.71 -11.17
C PHE A 332 -30.69 4.67 -10.51
N LYS A 333 -31.22 5.63 -11.28
CA LYS A 333 -32.28 6.55 -10.80
C LYS A 333 -33.57 5.82 -10.39
N ALA A 334 -33.92 4.74 -11.09
CA ALA A 334 -35.06 3.91 -10.73
C ALA A 334 -34.83 3.15 -9.41
N LEU A 335 -33.61 2.68 -9.17
CA LEU A 335 -33.22 2.05 -7.90
C LEU A 335 -33.28 3.04 -6.73
N ASP A 336 -32.85 4.30 -6.93
CA ASP A 336 -32.94 5.32 -5.89
C ASP A 336 -34.40 5.59 -5.48
N ARG A 337 -35.29 5.75 -6.47
CA ARG A 337 -36.74 5.90 -6.22
C ARG A 337 -37.34 4.67 -5.55
N TYR A 338 -36.88 3.48 -5.93
CA TYR A 338 -37.31 2.24 -5.29
C TYR A 338 -36.82 2.16 -3.84
N ALA A 339 -35.60 2.59 -3.55
CA ALA A 339 -35.07 2.67 -2.18
C ALA A 339 -35.87 3.66 -1.31
N GLU A 340 -36.26 4.82 -1.85
CA GLU A 340 -37.15 5.78 -1.19
C GLU A 340 -38.54 5.19 -0.93
N TYR A 341 -39.10 4.46 -1.90
CA TYR A 341 -40.37 3.75 -1.72
C TYR A 341 -40.28 2.72 -0.59
N VAL A 342 -39.24 1.87 -0.61
CA VAL A 342 -39.01 0.82 0.39
C VAL A 342 -38.75 1.40 1.79
N SER A 343 -38.23 2.63 1.89
CA SER A 343 -38.08 3.36 3.14
C SER A 343 -39.41 3.73 3.81
N LYS A 344 -40.47 3.93 3.01
CA LYS A 344 -41.83 4.25 3.47
C LYS A 344 -42.70 3.02 3.67
N GLY A 345 -42.49 1.98 2.87
CA GLY A 345 -43.28 0.75 2.94
C GLY A 345 -42.86 -0.31 1.93
N GLY A 346 -43.30 -1.55 2.14
CA GLY A 346 -43.12 -2.63 1.16
C GLY A 346 -41.80 -3.41 1.26
N MET A 347 -40.93 -3.11 2.24
CA MET A 347 -39.79 -3.97 2.57
C MET A 347 -40.25 -5.38 2.98
N ILE A 348 -39.56 -6.40 2.48
CA ILE A 348 -39.85 -7.81 2.76
C ILE A 348 -38.85 -8.33 3.81
N PHE A 349 -39.36 -8.77 4.95
CA PHE A 349 -38.56 -9.34 6.04
C PHE A 349 -38.62 -10.87 6.07
N LYS A 350 -37.57 -11.49 6.60
CA LYS A 350 -37.52 -12.92 6.89
C LYS A 350 -37.78 -13.16 8.38
N GLU A 351 -38.44 -14.27 8.70
CA GLU A 351 -38.65 -14.68 10.09
C GLU A 351 -37.32 -15.13 10.70
N VAL A 352 -37.09 -14.80 11.96
CA VAL A 352 -35.97 -15.33 12.72
C VAL A 352 -36.48 -16.55 13.48
N LYS A 353 -35.98 -17.73 13.12
CA LYS A 353 -36.37 -19.01 13.72
C LYS A 353 -35.20 -19.61 14.48
N LEU A 354 -35.48 -20.24 15.62
CA LEU A 354 -34.55 -21.11 16.31
C LEU A 354 -35.13 -22.52 16.30
N LYS A 355 -34.44 -23.45 15.62
CA LYS A 355 -34.99 -24.76 15.25
C LYS A 355 -36.29 -24.60 14.44
N GLN A 356 -37.45 -24.91 15.02
CA GLN A 356 -38.77 -24.80 14.38
C GLN A 356 -39.64 -23.70 15.00
N GLU A 357 -39.17 -23.02 16.04
CA GLU A 357 -39.94 -21.98 16.73
C GLU A 357 -39.59 -20.60 16.15
N VAL A 358 -40.62 -19.81 15.84
CA VAL A 358 -40.46 -18.42 15.39
C VAL A 358 -40.16 -17.56 16.60
N LEU A 359 -38.94 -17.00 16.67
CA LEU A 359 -38.56 -16.04 17.70
C LEU A 359 -39.08 -14.65 17.39
N PHE A 360 -38.95 -14.22 16.14
CA PHE A 360 -39.46 -12.93 15.66
C PHE A 360 -40.17 -13.12 14.33
N SER A 361 -41.42 -12.69 14.26
CA SER A 361 -42.23 -12.78 13.05
C SER A 361 -41.88 -11.67 12.04
N LYS A 362 -42.17 -11.88 10.74
CA LYS A 362 -41.94 -10.85 9.71
C LYS A 362 -42.67 -9.55 10.03
N LYS A 363 -43.90 -9.65 10.55
CA LYS A 363 -44.75 -8.50 10.91
C LYS A 363 -44.14 -7.73 12.08
N GLU A 364 -43.61 -8.44 13.08
CA GLU A 364 -42.96 -7.81 14.23
C GLU A 364 -41.71 -7.04 13.81
N ILE A 365 -40.83 -7.69 13.02
CA ILE A 365 -39.61 -7.03 12.51
C ILE A 365 -39.97 -5.82 11.65
N SER A 366 -40.98 -5.95 10.78
CA SER A 366 -41.48 -4.83 9.97
C SER A 366 -41.99 -3.68 10.83
N THR A 367 -42.73 -3.97 11.91
CA THR A 367 -43.29 -2.94 12.80
C THR A 367 -42.16 -2.20 13.52
N ILE A 368 -41.14 -2.92 13.99
CA ILE A 368 -39.96 -2.32 14.61
C ILE A 368 -39.23 -1.43 13.60
N PHE A 369 -38.96 -1.93 12.39
CA PHE A 369 -38.23 -1.20 11.37
C PHE A 369 -38.92 0.13 10.97
N TYR A 370 -40.24 0.11 10.77
CA TYR A 370 -41.01 1.32 10.42
C TYR A 370 -41.40 2.18 11.63
N SER A 371 -41.13 1.75 12.87
CA SER A 371 -41.30 2.61 14.04
C SER A 371 -40.23 3.70 14.14
N PHE A 372 -39.08 3.50 13.48
CA PHE A 372 -38.01 4.49 13.44
C PHE A 372 -38.33 5.65 12.47
N PRO A 373 -37.97 6.90 12.83
CA PRO A 373 -38.22 8.08 12.02
C PRO A 373 -37.73 8.02 10.57
N GLU A 374 -38.48 8.71 9.69
CA GLU A 374 -38.21 8.66 8.24
C GLU A 374 -36.88 9.30 7.82
N HIS A 375 -36.36 10.26 8.60
CA HIS A 375 -35.11 10.96 8.30
C HIS A 375 -33.85 10.08 8.48
N TYR A 376 -33.95 8.93 9.14
CA TYR A 376 -32.86 7.97 9.19
C TYR A 376 -32.69 7.23 7.87
N THR A 377 -31.45 7.06 7.46
CA THR A 377 -31.07 6.23 6.30
C THR A 377 -31.52 4.77 6.50
N LEU A 378 -31.74 4.05 5.41
CA LEU A 378 -32.07 2.61 5.47
C LEU A 378 -31.03 1.83 6.30
N ALA A 379 -29.74 2.12 6.10
CA ALA A 379 -28.65 1.49 6.85
C ALA A 379 -28.78 1.71 8.36
N GLN A 380 -29.04 2.94 8.80
CA GLN A 380 -29.24 3.25 10.22
C GLN A 380 -30.45 2.50 10.79
N ARG A 381 -31.59 2.47 10.08
CA ARG A 381 -32.77 1.73 10.54
C ARG A 381 -32.52 0.23 10.63
N PHE A 382 -31.75 -0.35 9.71
CA PHE A 382 -31.31 -1.74 9.83
C PHE A 382 -30.48 -1.98 11.09
N THR A 383 -29.53 -1.09 11.39
CA THR A 383 -28.71 -1.17 12.61
C THR A 383 -29.59 -1.08 13.86
N TYR A 384 -30.47 -0.09 13.97
CA TYR A 384 -31.35 0.06 15.14
C TYR A 384 -32.34 -1.09 15.30
N THR A 385 -32.88 -1.60 14.19
CA THR A 385 -33.73 -2.80 14.22
C THR A 385 -32.95 -3.99 14.73
N THR A 386 -31.69 -4.16 14.29
CA THR A 386 -30.81 -5.24 14.76
C THR A 386 -30.52 -5.11 16.26
N GLU A 387 -30.20 -3.91 16.74
CA GLU A 387 -29.97 -3.65 18.16
C GLU A 387 -31.22 -3.93 19.01
N GLU A 388 -32.39 -3.52 18.54
CA GLU A 388 -33.66 -3.75 19.24
C GLU A 388 -33.99 -5.26 19.29
N LEU A 389 -33.80 -5.98 18.19
CA LEU A 389 -33.96 -7.44 18.17
C LEU A 389 -32.97 -8.13 19.12
N LEU A 390 -31.71 -7.69 19.18
CA LEU A 390 -30.71 -8.21 20.12
C LEU A 390 -31.08 -7.93 21.57
N LYS A 391 -31.60 -6.73 21.89
CA LYS A 391 -32.10 -6.38 23.23
C LYS A 391 -33.25 -7.30 23.63
N ARG A 392 -34.19 -7.58 22.73
CA ARG A 392 -35.32 -8.50 22.96
C ARG A 392 -34.89 -9.97 23.04
N LEU A 393 -33.78 -10.33 22.39
CA LEU A 393 -33.23 -11.68 22.42
C LEU A 393 -32.58 -12.04 23.78
N LYS A 394 -31.87 -11.10 24.41
CA LYS A 394 -31.19 -11.30 25.71
C LYS A 394 -32.07 -11.94 26.82
N PRO A 395 -33.28 -11.43 27.13
CA PRO A 395 -34.14 -12.04 28.15
C PRO A 395 -34.68 -13.41 27.74
N ILE A 396 -34.91 -13.65 26.43
CA ILE A 396 -35.37 -14.95 25.91
C ILE A 396 -34.29 -16.02 26.12
N ILE A 397 -33.01 -15.68 25.90
CA ILE A 397 -31.88 -16.57 26.16
C ILE A 397 -31.76 -16.86 27.66
N LYS A 398 -31.75 -15.84 28.51
CA LYS A 398 -31.61 -15.98 29.97
C LYS A 398 -32.71 -16.86 30.59
N LYS A 399 -33.97 -16.69 30.15
CA LYS A 399 -35.11 -17.50 30.60
C LYS A 399 -35.00 -18.97 30.17
N ARG A 400 -34.31 -19.26 29.06
CA ARG A 400 -34.10 -20.62 28.54
C ARG A 400 -32.90 -21.31 29.19
N GLU A 401 -31.84 -20.58 29.51
CA GLU A 401 -30.71 -21.12 30.30
C GLU A 401 -31.16 -21.55 31.70
N GLN A 402 -31.99 -20.75 32.36
CA GLN A 402 -32.59 -21.10 33.65
C GLN A 402 -33.49 -22.34 33.58
N LYS A 403 -34.22 -22.54 32.47
CA LYS A 403 -35.03 -23.76 32.21
C LYS A 403 -34.22 -25.01 31.87
N ARG A 404 -32.91 -24.87 31.63
CA ARG A 404 -32.01 -25.96 31.23
C ARG A 404 -31.11 -26.41 32.39
N LEU A 405 -30.97 -25.56 33.42
CA LEU A 405 -30.22 -25.79 34.65
C LEU A 405 -31.08 -26.25 35.84
N GLY A 406 -32.40 -26.15 35.73
CA GLY A 406 -33.39 -26.78 36.62
C GLY A 406 -34.21 -27.77 35.85
#